data_AF-A0A439CMJ1-F1
#
_entry.id   AF-A0A439CMJ1-F1
#
_cell.length_a   1.000
_cell.length_b   1.000
_cell.length_c   1.000
_cell.angle_alpha   90.00
_cell.angle_beta   90.00
_cell.angle_gamma   90.00
#
_symmetry.space_group_name_H-M   'P 1'
#
loop_
_entity.id
_entity.type
_entity.pdbx_description
1 polymer ?
#
loop_
_entity_poly.entity_id
_entity_poly.type
_entity_poly.pdbx_seq_one_letter_code
_entity_poly.pdbx_strand_id
1 'polypeptide(L)'
;MSHPNPSHGSGSGVAARRMSLRMPDTLNELKRLCEQKTTSSDYKLASSIKSNVPHYDLSSFSSSDTEAVSQLQDEWYEVLSLGPGVLILQNFITDHSLLEQTNQVYDAIIAREAASSKGDHFATSGANSRIWNSFQKHAEQDPASFVAYYANPWLAR
;
A
#
# COMPACT_ATOMS: atom_id res chain seq x y z
N MET A 1 27.73 -9.52 47.66
CA MET A 1 26.39 -9.96 47.22
C MET A 1 26.18 -9.42 45.82
N SER A 2 26.30 -10.31 44.84
CA SER A 2 26.26 -9.99 43.41
C SER A 2 24.86 -10.29 42.90
N HIS A 3 24.16 -9.30 42.32
CA HIS A 3 22.90 -9.52 41.63
C HIS A 3 23.15 -9.75 40.13
N PRO A 4 22.49 -10.74 39.50
CA PRO A 4 22.69 -11.07 38.10
C PRO A 4 21.85 -10.17 37.18
N ASN A 5 22.38 -9.92 35.98
CA ASN A 5 21.76 -9.14 34.92
C ASN A 5 20.84 -10.04 34.08
N PRO A 6 19.56 -9.69 33.81
CA PRO A 6 18.74 -10.47 32.90
C PRO A 6 19.00 -10.01 31.46
N SER A 7 19.49 -10.95 30.65
CA SER A 7 19.56 -10.85 29.20
C SER A 7 18.16 -10.87 28.61
N HIS A 8 17.72 -9.75 28.04
CA HIS A 8 16.54 -9.72 27.17
C HIS A 8 16.97 -9.92 25.73
N GLY A 9 16.67 -11.10 25.18
CA GLY A 9 16.63 -11.33 23.75
C GLY A 9 15.43 -10.57 23.17
N SER A 10 15.70 -9.57 22.34
CA SER A 10 14.67 -8.78 21.66
C SER A 10 14.25 -9.47 20.35
N GLY A 11 13.32 -10.41 20.45
CA GLY A 11 12.43 -10.67 19.32
C GLY A 11 11.46 -9.50 19.21
N SER A 12 11.77 -8.51 18.37
CA SER A 12 10.85 -7.39 18.10
C SER A 12 9.67 -7.92 17.30
N GLY A 13 8.55 -8.16 17.98
CA GLY A 13 7.23 -8.29 17.37
C GLY A 13 6.65 -6.90 17.17
N VAL A 14 5.99 -6.67 16.03
CA VAL A 14 5.35 -5.39 15.71
C VAL A 14 4.32 -5.04 16.80
N ALA A 15 4.44 -3.85 17.37
CA ALA A 15 3.54 -3.40 18.44
C ALA A 15 2.15 -3.07 17.89
N ALA A 16 1.10 -3.40 18.64
CA ALA A 16 -0.30 -3.20 18.24
C ALA A 16 -0.59 -1.73 17.84
N ARG A 17 -1.31 -1.57 16.71
CA ARG A 17 -1.63 -0.33 15.96
C ARG A 17 -2.01 0.90 16.80
N ARG A 18 -1.02 1.58 17.39
CA ARG A 18 -1.15 2.86 18.10
C ARG A 18 0.05 3.75 17.74
N MET A 19 -0.21 4.99 17.31
CA MET A 19 0.85 5.91 16.90
C MET A 19 0.79 7.26 17.63
N SER A 20 1.98 7.80 17.92
CA SER A 20 2.24 9.19 18.26
C SER A 20 3.22 9.74 17.22
N LEU A 21 2.80 10.72 16.43
CA LEU A 21 3.64 11.34 15.40
C LEU A 21 4.49 12.43 16.03
N ARG A 22 5.82 12.35 15.85
CA ARG A 22 6.76 13.43 16.16
C ARG A 22 7.48 13.83 14.88
N MET A 23 7.34 15.09 14.49
CA MET A 23 8.08 15.65 13.37
C MET A 23 9.53 15.95 13.78
N PRO A 24 10.50 15.85 12.86
CA PRO A 24 11.87 16.25 13.16
C PRO A 24 11.93 17.76 13.43
N ASP A 25 12.47 18.14 14.57
CA ASP A 25 12.57 19.53 15.03
C ASP A 25 13.86 20.21 14.51
N THR A 26 14.79 19.42 13.95
CA THR A 26 16.09 19.91 13.44
C THR A 26 16.47 19.30 12.09
N LEU A 27 17.36 19.98 11.35
CA LEU A 27 17.91 19.47 10.08
C LEU A 27 18.64 18.12 10.25
N ASN A 28 19.34 17.93 11.38
CA ASN A 28 20.04 16.67 11.65
C ASN A 28 19.06 15.51 11.90
N GLU A 29 17.93 15.77 12.56
CA GLU A 29 16.86 14.78 12.72
C GLU A 29 16.20 14.45 11.39
N LEU A 30 15.89 15.46 10.57
CA LEU A 30 15.37 15.26 9.22
C LEU A 30 16.35 14.44 8.36
N LYS A 31 17.65 14.77 8.40
CA LYS A 31 18.68 14.02 7.69
C LYS A 31 18.70 12.55 8.12
N ARG A 32 18.69 12.27 9.43
CA ARG A 32 18.64 10.89 9.95
C ARG A 32 17.39 10.15 9.48
N LEU A 33 16.24 10.82 9.45
CA LEU A 33 14.99 10.27 8.92
C LEU A 33 15.12 9.88 7.45
N CYS A 34 15.69 10.76 6.61
CA CYS A 34 15.90 10.48 5.19
C CYS A 34 16.98 9.41 4.90
N GLU A 35 17.91 9.18 5.83
CA GLU A 35 18.99 8.20 5.69
C GLU A 35 18.61 6.78 6.17
N GLN A 36 17.41 6.61 6.73
CA GLN A 36 16.92 5.32 7.22
C GLN A 36 16.98 4.24 6.13
N LYS A 37 17.37 3.04 6.54
CA LYS A 37 17.42 1.86 5.68
C LYS A 37 16.41 0.84 6.16
N THR A 38 15.66 0.30 5.21
CA THR A 38 14.76 -0.83 5.39
C THR A 38 15.52 -2.11 5.08
N THR A 39 15.35 -3.09 5.96
CA THR A 39 16.00 -4.39 5.89
C THR A 39 14.96 -5.50 6.01
N SER A 40 15.31 -6.72 5.56
CA SER A 40 14.42 -7.87 5.69
C SER A 40 14.17 -8.29 7.15
N SER A 41 14.99 -7.84 8.10
CA SER A 41 14.71 -8.06 9.52
C SER A 41 13.62 -7.15 10.07
N ASP A 42 13.41 -5.99 9.45
CA ASP A 42 12.36 -5.03 9.85
C ASP A 42 10.99 -5.54 9.39
N TYR A 43 10.92 -6.11 8.19
CA TYR A 43 9.70 -6.64 7.58
C TYR A 43 9.92 -8.08 7.12
N LYS A 44 9.59 -9.04 8.01
CA LYS A 44 9.89 -10.47 7.82
C LYS A 44 8.94 -11.12 6.83
N LEU A 45 7.73 -10.59 6.70
CA LEU A 45 6.73 -11.08 5.74
C LEU A 45 6.97 -10.54 4.33
N ALA A 46 7.84 -9.54 4.16
CA ALA A 46 8.25 -9.06 2.85
C ALA A 46 9.12 -10.12 2.15
N SER A 47 8.81 -10.42 0.89
CA SER A 47 9.57 -11.36 0.05
C SER A 47 10.92 -10.78 -0.38
N SER A 48 11.03 -9.45 -0.48
CA SER A 48 12.28 -8.74 -0.74
C SER A 48 12.21 -7.27 -0.35
N ILE A 49 13.37 -6.63 -0.16
CA ILE A 49 13.49 -5.17 -0.08
C ILE A 49 14.21 -4.69 -1.34
N LYS A 50 13.62 -3.77 -2.09
CA LYS A 50 14.24 -3.13 -3.27
C LYS A 50 14.09 -1.63 -3.18
N SER A 51 15.18 -0.90 -3.39
CA SER A 51 15.19 0.58 -3.30
C SER A 51 14.60 1.13 -1.99
N ASN A 52 14.85 0.44 -0.87
CA ASN A 52 14.29 0.77 0.45
C ASN A 52 12.78 0.50 0.61
N VAL A 53 12.16 -0.22 -0.33
CA VAL A 53 10.73 -0.53 -0.33
C VAL A 53 10.54 -2.02 -0.05
N PRO A 54 9.68 -2.41 0.92
CA PRO A 54 9.30 -3.80 1.11
C PRO A 54 8.32 -4.26 0.02
N HIS A 55 8.60 -5.41 -0.55
CA HIS A 55 7.76 -6.09 -1.53
C HIS A 55 7.14 -7.30 -0.84
N TYR A 56 5.83 -7.42 -0.92
CA TYR A 56 5.06 -8.55 -0.40
C TYR A 56 4.52 -9.36 -1.57
N ASP A 57 4.81 -10.66 -1.59
CA ASP A 57 4.21 -11.58 -2.56
C ASP A 57 2.98 -12.23 -1.93
N LEU A 58 1.80 -11.74 -2.30
CA LEU A 58 0.53 -12.20 -1.75
C LEU A 58 0.17 -13.62 -2.16
N SER A 59 0.82 -14.19 -3.19
CA SER A 59 0.64 -15.59 -3.56
C SER A 59 1.20 -16.57 -2.52
N SER A 60 2.06 -16.07 -1.62
CA SER A 60 2.59 -16.84 -0.49
C SER A 60 1.65 -16.88 0.71
N PHE A 61 0.51 -16.17 0.65
CA PHE A 61 -0.43 -16.03 1.75
C PHE A 61 -1.85 -16.42 1.32
N SER A 62 -2.66 -16.88 2.28
CA SER A 62 -4.09 -17.05 2.08
C SER A 62 -4.86 -15.92 2.73
N SER A 63 -5.77 -15.27 1.98
CA SER A 63 -6.65 -14.25 2.53
C SER A 63 -7.71 -14.81 3.50
N SER A 64 -7.81 -16.13 3.63
CA SER A 64 -8.65 -16.81 4.63
C SER A 64 -7.91 -17.07 5.95
N ASP A 65 -6.59 -16.97 5.97
CA ASP A 65 -5.78 -17.12 7.17
C ASP A 65 -5.77 -15.79 7.93
N THR A 66 -6.64 -15.68 8.94
CA THR A 66 -6.83 -14.45 9.71
C THR A 66 -5.59 -14.05 10.50
N GLU A 67 -4.76 -15.01 10.91
CA GLU A 67 -3.54 -14.71 11.66
C GLU A 67 -2.48 -14.13 10.71
N ALA A 68 -2.23 -14.79 9.58
CA ALA A 68 -1.30 -14.28 8.57
C ALA A 68 -1.74 -12.91 8.03
N VAL A 69 -3.04 -12.72 7.80
CA VAL A 69 -3.60 -11.42 7.40
C VAL A 69 -3.37 -10.36 8.49
N SER A 70 -3.60 -10.68 9.76
CA SER A 70 -3.34 -9.72 10.85
C SER A 70 -1.88 -9.32 10.92
N GLN A 71 -0.95 -10.27 10.76
CA GLN A 71 0.48 -9.98 10.78
C GLN A 71 0.91 -9.12 9.57
N LEU A 72 0.36 -9.39 8.38
CA LEU A 72 0.56 -8.54 7.20
C LEU A 72 0.04 -7.11 7.43
N GLN A 73 -1.16 -6.97 7.99
CA GLN A 73 -1.73 -5.66 8.30
C GLN A 73 -0.89 -4.88 9.32
N ASP A 74 -0.29 -5.56 10.30
CA ASP A 74 0.59 -4.93 11.28
C ASP A 74 1.88 -4.42 10.63
N GLU A 75 2.53 -5.22 9.78
CA GLU A 75 3.70 -4.74 9.01
C GLU A 75 3.31 -3.60 8.04
N TRP A 76 2.21 -3.70 7.29
CA TRP A 76 1.79 -2.65 6.36
C TRP A 76 1.44 -1.35 7.09
N TYR A 77 0.79 -1.45 8.24
CA TYR A 77 0.54 -0.30 9.09
C TYR A 77 1.86 0.35 9.53
N GLU A 78 2.84 -0.43 9.98
CA GLU A 78 4.15 0.10 10.36
C GLU A 78 4.86 0.75 9.16
N VAL A 79 4.87 0.10 8.00
CA VAL A 79 5.48 0.64 6.77
C VAL A 79 4.91 2.02 6.42
N LEU A 80 3.58 2.16 6.41
CA LEU A 80 2.90 3.39 6.03
C LEU A 80 2.97 4.48 7.09
N SER A 81 3.09 4.10 8.37
CA SER A 81 3.00 5.03 9.49
C SER A 81 4.37 5.52 9.97
N LEU A 82 5.34 4.62 10.08
CA LEU A 82 6.64 4.86 10.73
C LEU A 82 7.84 4.46 9.85
N GLY A 83 7.59 3.57 8.90
CA GLY A 83 8.60 3.00 8.02
C GLY A 83 8.83 3.82 6.75
N PRO A 84 9.18 3.15 5.63
CA PRO A 84 9.52 3.82 4.38
C PRO A 84 8.35 4.56 3.70
N GLY A 85 7.12 4.47 4.23
CA GLY A 85 5.94 5.19 3.74
C GLY A 85 5.35 4.63 2.43
N VAL A 86 5.92 3.56 1.90
CA VAL A 86 5.50 2.91 0.65
C VAL A 86 5.81 1.42 0.72
N LEU A 87 4.95 0.60 0.10
CA LEU A 87 5.12 -0.84 -0.04
C LEU A 87 4.62 -1.30 -1.42
N ILE A 88 5.08 -2.47 -1.85
CA ILE A 88 4.62 -3.11 -3.09
C ILE A 88 3.87 -4.39 -2.75
N LEU A 89 2.63 -4.52 -3.23
CA LEU A 89 1.84 -5.75 -3.17
C LEU A 89 1.89 -6.44 -4.53
N GLN A 90 2.64 -7.53 -4.62
CA GLN A 90 2.70 -8.36 -5.81
C GLN A 90 1.55 -9.36 -5.78
N ASN A 91 1.02 -9.72 -6.96
CA ASN A 91 -0.10 -10.64 -7.10
C ASN A 91 -1.37 -10.18 -6.34
N PHE A 92 -1.57 -8.86 -6.26
CA PHE A 92 -2.72 -8.24 -5.58
C PHE A 92 -4.05 -8.53 -6.29
N ILE A 93 -4.08 -8.41 -7.61
CA ILE A 93 -5.15 -8.93 -8.47
C ILE A 93 -4.50 -9.95 -9.40
N THR A 94 -4.93 -11.20 -9.34
CA THR A 94 -4.40 -12.29 -10.17
C THR A 94 -5.20 -12.49 -11.46
N ASP A 95 -6.45 -12.02 -11.49
CA ASP A 95 -7.28 -12.02 -12.69
C ASP A 95 -6.90 -10.84 -13.62
N HIS A 96 -6.01 -11.12 -14.56
CA HIS A 96 -5.59 -10.14 -15.56
C HIS A 96 -6.71 -9.72 -16.52
N SER A 97 -7.74 -10.56 -16.72
CA SER A 97 -8.87 -10.21 -17.57
C SER A 97 -9.76 -9.14 -16.91
N LEU A 98 -9.96 -9.25 -15.59
CA LEU A 98 -10.63 -8.23 -14.79
C LEU A 98 -9.86 -6.91 -14.76
N LEU A 99 -8.52 -6.96 -14.68
CA LEU A 99 -7.68 -5.76 -14.78
C LEU A 99 -7.85 -5.06 -16.13
N GLU A 100 -7.78 -5.83 -17.22
CA GLU A 100 -7.94 -5.30 -18.57
C GLU A 100 -9.34 -4.69 -18.78
N GLN A 101 -10.40 -5.37 -18.31
CA GLN A 101 -11.76 -4.82 -18.34
C GLN A 101 -11.87 -3.52 -17.53
N THR A 102 -11.27 -3.46 -16.34
CA THR A 102 -11.26 -2.26 -15.50
C THR A 102 -10.51 -1.10 -16.17
N ASN A 103 -9.37 -1.38 -16.83
CA ASN A 103 -8.63 -0.39 -17.59
C ASN A 103 -9.47 0.17 -18.75
N GLN A 104 -10.13 -0.69 -19.52
CA GLN A 104 -11.00 -0.28 -20.62
C GLN A 104 -12.15 0.62 -20.15
N VAL A 105 -12.72 0.35 -18.98
CA VAL A 105 -13.73 1.22 -18.35
C VAL A 105 -13.16 2.61 -18.05
N TYR A 106 -11.97 2.69 -17.47
CA TYR A 106 -11.33 3.98 -17.19
C TYR A 106 -10.89 4.72 -18.45
N ASP A 107 -10.39 4.03 -19.46
CA ASP A 107 -10.06 4.62 -20.77
C ASP A 107 -11.30 5.23 -21.43
N ALA A 108 -12.45 4.56 -21.36
CA ALA A 108 -13.71 5.09 -21.85
C ALA A 108 -14.19 6.33 -21.07
N ILE A 109 -13.99 6.36 -19.74
CA ILE A 109 -14.27 7.54 -18.92
C ILE A 109 -13.35 8.70 -19.31
N ILE A 110 -12.04 8.46 -19.44
CA ILE A 110 -11.04 9.47 -19.82
C ILE A 110 -11.37 10.04 -21.20
N ALA A 111 -11.63 9.19 -22.19
CA ALA A 111 -11.94 9.63 -23.56
C ALA A 111 -13.19 10.52 -23.61
N ARG A 112 -14.24 10.15 -22.87
CA ARG A 112 -15.48 10.93 -22.77
C ARG A 112 -15.26 12.27 -22.07
N GLU A 113 -14.50 12.30 -20.98
CA GLU A 113 -14.24 13.53 -20.23
C GLU A 113 -13.31 14.48 -20.98
N ALA A 114 -12.31 13.96 -21.70
CA ALA A 114 -11.42 14.76 -22.55
C ALA A 114 -12.15 15.45 -23.70
N ALA A 115 -13.24 14.85 -24.22
CA ALA A 115 -14.09 15.46 -25.24
C ALA A 115 -14.97 16.61 -24.71
N SER A 116 -15.09 16.73 -23.38
CA SER A 116 -15.86 17.79 -22.73
C SER A 116 -14.91 18.79 -22.08
N SER A 117 -15.07 20.10 -22.34
CA SER A 117 -14.25 21.16 -21.72
C SER A 117 -14.52 21.38 -20.22
N LYS A 118 -15.09 20.39 -19.54
CA LYS A 118 -15.47 20.38 -18.11
C LYS A 118 -14.70 19.33 -17.29
N GLY A 119 -13.66 18.73 -17.85
CA GLY A 119 -12.77 17.87 -17.06
C GLY A 119 -11.94 18.68 -16.07
N ASP A 120 -11.77 18.18 -14.84
CA ASP A 120 -10.86 18.73 -13.82
C ASP A 120 -9.39 18.45 -14.21
N HIS A 121 -8.94 19.08 -15.30
CA HIS A 121 -7.59 18.93 -15.82
C HIS A 121 -6.65 19.92 -15.12
N PHE A 122 -5.87 19.41 -14.16
CA PHE A 122 -4.81 20.17 -13.49
C PHE A 122 -3.45 20.07 -14.20
N ALA A 123 -3.36 19.37 -15.33
CA ALA A 123 -2.11 19.17 -16.06
C ALA A 123 -2.22 19.64 -17.51
N THR A 124 -1.09 20.13 -18.05
CA THR A 124 -0.92 20.30 -19.49
C THR A 124 -1.27 19.00 -20.21
N SER A 125 -2.04 19.10 -21.29
CA SER A 125 -2.40 17.97 -22.16
C SER A 125 -1.20 17.04 -22.38
N GLY A 126 -1.36 15.75 -22.10
CA GLY A 126 -0.43 14.69 -22.52
C GLY A 126 0.42 14.00 -21.43
N ALA A 127 0.40 14.43 -20.16
CA ALA A 127 1.24 13.80 -19.13
C ALA A 127 0.48 12.81 -18.21
N ASN A 128 -0.68 13.20 -17.68
CA ASN A 128 -1.50 12.36 -16.78
C ASN A 128 -2.98 12.72 -16.88
N SER A 129 -3.85 11.72 -16.99
CA SER A 129 -5.30 11.90 -16.90
C SER A 129 -5.75 11.80 -15.44
N ARG A 130 -6.68 12.66 -15.03
CA ARG A 130 -7.32 12.61 -13.71
C ARG A 130 -8.79 12.33 -13.90
N ILE A 131 -9.31 11.37 -13.12
CA ILE A 131 -10.74 11.07 -13.07
C ILE A 131 -11.24 11.47 -11.68
N TRP A 132 -11.99 12.56 -11.58
CA TRP A 132 -12.66 12.92 -10.33
C TRP A 132 -13.77 11.90 -10.02
N ASN A 133 -13.94 11.50 -8.76
CA ASN A 133 -14.90 10.47 -8.34
C ASN A 133 -14.78 9.16 -9.14
N SER A 134 -13.55 8.71 -9.42
CA SER A 134 -13.27 7.48 -10.20
C SER A 134 -14.04 6.26 -9.69
N PHE A 135 -14.13 6.10 -8.37
CA PHE A 135 -14.86 5.01 -7.72
C PHE A 135 -16.34 4.96 -8.13
N GLN A 136 -17.07 6.07 -8.01
CA GLN A 136 -18.48 6.16 -8.42
C GLN A 136 -18.61 5.97 -9.94
N LYS A 137 -17.73 6.60 -10.73
CA LYS A 137 -17.79 6.53 -12.20
C LYS A 137 -17.53 5.12 -12.72
N HIS A 138 -16.65 4.34 -12.09
CA HIS A 138 -16.48 2.91 -12.41
C HIS A 138 -17.75 2.14 -12.08
N ALA A 139 -18.32 2.33 -10.88
CA ALA A 139 -19.57 1.67 -10.47
C ALA A 139 -20.73 1.95 -11.42
N GLU A 140 -20.86 3.19 -11.92
CA GLU A 140 -21.90 3.58 -12.88
C GLU A 140 -21.63 3.06 -14.30
N GLN A 141 -20.37 3.05 -14.74
CA GLN A 141 -19.99 2.67 -16.09
C GLN A 141 -20.03 1.16 -16.31
N ASP A 142 -19.59 0.37 -15.34
CA ASP A 142 -19.62 -1.09 -15.38
C ASP A 142 -19.72 -1.69 -13.96
N PRO A 143 -20.96 -1.85 -13.44
CA PRO A 143 -21.19 -2.37 -12.10
C PRO A 143 -20.57 -3.77 -11.87
N ALA A 144 -20.50 -4.61 -12.91
CA ALA A 144 -20.03 -5.98 -12.78
C ALA A 144 -18.52 -6.03 -12.51
N SER A 145 -17.71 -5.35 -13.33
CA SER A 145 -16.27 -5.27 -13.06
C SER A 145 -15.96 -4.46 -11.80
N PHE A 146 -16.76 -3.43 -11.48
CA PHE A 146 -16.60 -2.69 -10.24
C PHE A 146 -16.71 -3.61 -9.01
N VAL A 147 -17.81 -4.39 -8.92
CA VAL A 147 -18.01 -5.32 -7.80
C VAL A 147 -16.88 -6.35 -7.76
N ALA A 148 -16.52 -6.95 -8.89
CA ALA A 148 -15.46 -7.95 -8.94
C ALA A 148 -14.09 -7.37 -8.54
N TYR A 149 -13.73 -6.18 -9.02
CA TYR A 149 -12.45 -5.53 -8.75
C TYR A 149 -12.31 -5.12 -7.29
N TYR A 150 -13.34 -4.49 -6.72
CA TYR A 150 -13.33 -4.02 -5.34
C TYR A 150 -13.67 -5.10 -4.31
N ALA A 151 -14.18 -6.27 -4.74
CA ALA A 151 -14.30 -7.46 -3.90
C ALA A 151 -12.97 -8.20 -3.68
N ASN A 152 -11.84 -7.63 -4.13
CA ASN A 152 -10.51 -8.17 -3.86
C ASN A 152 -10.33 -8.41 -2.35
N PRO A 153 -10.05 -9.65 -1.92
CA PRO A 153 -9.97 -10.02 -0.50
C PRO A 153 -8.81 -9.36 0.26
N TRP A 154 -7.85 -8.77 -0.45
CA TRP A 154 -6.77 -7.97 0.11
C TRP A 154 -7.12 -6.47 0.23
N LEU A 155 -8.11 -6.00 -0.53
CA LEU A 155 -8.59 -4.61 -0.50
C LEU A 155 -9.77 -4.41 0.46
N ALA A 156 -10.69 -5.38 0.51
CA ALA A 156 -11.96 -5.27 1.24
C ALA A 156 -11.83 -5.57 2.75
N ARG A 157 -10.71 -5.21 3.38
CA ARG A 157 -10.36 -5.61 4.76
C ARG A 157 -10.13 -4.43 5.69
#